data_AF-A0A9P6A8M6-F1
#
_entry.id   AF-A0A9P6A8M6-F1
#
_cell.length_a   1.000
_cell.length_b   1.000
_cell.length_c   1.000
_cell.angle_alpha   90.00
_cell.angle_beta   90.00
_cell.angle_gamma   90.00
#
_symmetry.space_group_name_H-M   'P 1'
#
loop_
_entity.id
_entity.type
_entity.pdbx_description
1 polymer ?
#
loop_
_entity_poly.entity_id
_entity_poly.type
_entity_poly.pdbx_seq_one_letter_code
_entity_poly.pdbx_strand_id
1 'polypeptide(L)' 'MKHFLIHLLGVQHFWYRYEWQERGSGHVHGFLWLKDAPNVDEIDWKVLAGGDTPIPQEQEDRIKAFTMYLDWATSLKYPM' A
#
# COMPACT_ATOMS: atom_id res chain seq x y z
N MET A 1 -12.15 -5.88 -0.34
CA MET A 1 -10.95 -5.34 -1.00
C MET A 1 -11.27 -4.59 -2.28
N LYS A 2 -11.75 -5.25 -3.35
CA LYS A 2 -12.02 -4.63 -4.67
C LYS A 2 -12.78 -3.28 -4.59
N HIS A 3 -13.93 -3.25 -3.93
CA HIS A 3 -14.77 -2.04 -3.83
C HIS A 3 -14.16 -0.90 -3.01
N PHE A 4 -13.18 -1.18 -2.16
CA PHE A 4 -12.52 -0.16 -1.34
C PHE A 4 -11.26 0.35 -2.04
N LEU A 5 -10.40 -0.58 -2.47
CA LEU A 5 -9.10 -0.26 -3.08
C LEU A 5 -9.24 0.48 -4.41
N ILE A 6 -10.23 0.11 -5.24
CA ILE A 6 -10.44 0.76 -6.54
C ILE A 6 -10.74 2.25 -6.37
N HIS A 7 -11.66 2.60 -5.46
CA HIS A 7 -12.09 3.99 -5.30
C HIS A 7 -11.10 4.82 -4.47
N LEU A 8 -10.47 4.23 -3.45
CA LEU A 8 -9.55 4.96 -2.58
C LEU A 8 -8.19 5.21 -3.25
N LEU A 9 -7.65 4.23 -3.97
CA LEU A 9 -6.29 4.27 -4.51
C LEU A 9 -6.25 4.47 -6.04
N GLY A 10 -7.40 4.55 -6.71
CA GLY A 10 -7.45 4.71 -8.17
C GLY A 10 -6.90 3.48 -8.92
N VAL A 11 -7.18 2.27 -8.40
CA VAL A 11 -6.68 1.01 -8.97
C VAL A 11 -7.40 0.71 -10.30
N GLN A 12 -6.63 0.54 -11.37
CA GLN A 12 -7.13 0.15 -12.69
C GLN A 12 -7.11 -1.36 -12.87
N HIS A 13 -6.03 -2.01 -12.44
CA HIS A 13 -5.88 -3.46 -12.49
C HIS A 13 -5.36 -3.98 -11.15
N PHE A 14 -5.75 -5.19 -10.79
CA PHE A 14 -5.29 -5.81 -9.55
C PHE A 14 -5.21 -7.31 -9.70
N TRP A 15 -4.33 -7.91 -8.92
CA TRP A 15 -4.26 -9.35 -8.73
C TRP A 15 -3.98 -9.61 -7.26
N TYR A 16 -4.59 -10.65 -6.69
CA TYR A 16 -4.23 -11.11 -5.36
C TYR A 16 -4.44 -12.61 -5.21
N ARG A 17 -3.68 -13.22 -4.31
CA ARG A 17 -3.86 -14.59 -3.87
C ARG A 17 -3.78 -14.68 -2.36
N TYR A 18 -4.46 -15.67 -1.83
CA TYR A 18 -4.29 -16.05 -0.45
C TYR A 18 -3.09 -16.99 -0.32
N GLU A 19 -2.31 -16.81 0.73
CA GLU A 19 -1.18 -17.67 1.06
C GLU A 19 -1.26 -18.09 2.53
N TRP A 20 -0.92 -19.35 2.77
CA TRP A 20 -0.90 -19.98 4.08
C TRP A 20 0.55 -20.24 4.45
N GLN A 21 1.02 -19.54 5.47
CA GLN A 21 2.34 -19.80 6.05
C GLN A 21 2.30 -21.07 6.90
N GLU A 22 3.46 -21.74 7.03
CA GLU A 22 3.64 -22.96 7.83
C GLU A 22 3.14 -22.80 9.29
N ARG A 23 3.22 -21.58 9.83
CA ARG A 23 2.72 -21.22 11.18
C ARG A 23 1.25 -20.76 11.23
N GLY A 24 0.46 -21.09 10.21
CA GLY A 24 -1.00 -21.02 10.25
C GLY A 24 -1.64 -19.64 10.09
N SER A 25 -0.84 -18.58 9.90
CA SER A 25 -1.40 -17.26 9.58
C SER A 25 -1.70 -17.15 8.08
N GLY A 26 -2.98 -17.04 7.75
CA GLY A 26 -3.42 -16.70 6.40
C GLY A 26 -3.13 -15.23 6.12
N HIS A 27 -2.48 -14.94 5.00
CA HIS A 27 -2.24 -13.58 4.55
C HIS A 27 -2.50 -13.46 3.05
N VAL A 28 -2.72 -12.23 2.58
CA VAL A 28 -3.00 -11.95 1.18
C VAL A 28 -1.79 -11.27 0.57
N HIS A 29 -1.31 -11.84 -0.53
CA HIS A 29 -0.37 -11.17 -1.44
C HIS A 29 -1.14 -10.55 -2.58
N GLY A 30 -0.79 -9.34 -2.97
CA GLY A 30 -1.43 -8.71 -4.12
C GLY A 30 -0.58 -7.62 -4.76
N PHE A 31 -0.86 -7.40 -6.04
CA PHE A 31 -0.34 -6.29 -6.84
C PHE A 31 -1.49 -5.39 -7.25
N LEU A 32 -1.24 -4.09 -7.19
CA LEU A 32 -2.17 -3.04 -7.59
C LEU A 32 -1.52 -2.19 -8.68
N TRP A 33 -2.20 -2.06 -9.81
CA TRP A 33 -1.86 -1.10 -10.85
C TRP A 33 -2.69 0.15 -10.64
N LEU A 34 -2.05 1.23 -10.23
CA LEU A 34 -2.68 2.52 -9.99
C LEU A 34 -2.64 3.35 -11.27
N LYS A 35 -3.69 4.14 -11.51
CA LYS A 35 -3.79 5.01 -12.69
C LYS A 35 -2.58 5.93 -12.86
N ASP A 36 -2.07 6.46 -11.75
CA ASP A 36 -0.96 7.42 -11.72
C ASP A 36 0.29 6.81 -11.08
N ALA A 37 0.47 5.49 -11.21
CA ALA A 37 1.68 4.82 -10.73
C ALA A 37 2.92 5.30 -11.54
N PRO A 38 4.09 5.49 -10.90
CA PRO A 38 5.32 5.81 -11.62
C PRO A 38 5.68 4.70 -12.59
N ASN A 39 6.14 5.07 -13.79
CA ASN A 39 6.58 4.10 -14.80
C ASN A 39 7.84 3.40 -14.30
N VAL A 40 7.75 2.08 -14.09
CA VAL A 40 8.80 1.24 -13.52
C VAL A 40 10.09 1.28 -14.35
N ASP A 41 9.97 1.43 -15.66
CA ASP A 41 11.12 1.51 -16.58
C ASP A 41 11.83 2.88 -16.50
N GLU A 42 11.15 3.89 -15.96
CA GLU A 42 11.68 5.25 -15.74
C GLU A 42 12.14 5.46 -14.29
N ILE A 43 12.01 4.45 -13.43
CA ILE A 43 12.51 4.50 -12.07
C ILE A 43 14.04 4.43 -12.10
N ASP A 44 14.69 5.50 -11.62
CA ASP A 44 16.11 5.43 -11.29
C ASP A 44 16.29 4.61 -10.01
N TRP A 45 16.61 3.33 -10.20
CA TRP A 45 16.84 2.39 -9.10
C TRP A 45 18.03 2.79 -8.21
N LYS A 46 18.97 3.62 -8.69
CA LYS A 46 20.06 4.13 -7.84
C LYS A 46 19.58 5.21 -6.89
N VAL A 47 18.58 5.99 -7.29
CA VAL A 47 17.90 6.97 -6.42
C VAL A 47 17.16 6.24 -5.30
N LEU A 48 16.46 5.13 -5.60
CA LEU A 48 15.74 4.33 -4.60
C LEU A 48 16.65 3.46 -3.71
N ALA A 49 17.73 2.91 -4.25
CA ALA A 49 18.65 2.06 -3.51
C ALA A 49 19.55 2.82 -2.52
N GLY A 50 19.62 4.15 -2.63
CA GLY A 50 20.47 5.00 -1.80
C GLY A 50 19.94 5.25 -0.38
N GLY A 51 18.72 4.83 -0.03
CA GLY A 51 18.12 5.07 1.29
C GLY A 51 17.72 6.53 1.56
N ASP A 52 18.19 7.47 0.74
CA ASP A 52 18.01 8.92 0.90
C ASP A 52 17.13 9.56 -0.19
N THR A 53 16.27 8.79 -0.87
CA THR A 53 15.29 9.45 -1.75
C THR A 53 14.37 10.29 -0.86
N PRO A 54 14.33 11.62 -1.00
CA PRO A 54 13.37 12.42 -0.25
C PRO A 54 12.00 12.02 -0.78
N ILE A 55 11.21 11.29 0.02
CA ILE A 55 9.79 11.13 -0.27
C ILE A 55 9.25 12.56 -0.29
N PRO A 56 8.64 13.03 -1.39
CA PRO A 56 8.03 14.35 -1.41
C PRO A 56 7.11 14.50 -0.20
N GLN A 57 7.17 15.62 0.53
CA GLN A 57 6.44 15.78 1.79
C GLN A 57 4.95 15.43 1.65
N GLU A 58 4.34 15.77 0.51
CA GLU A 58 2.96 15.41 0.17
C GLU A 58 2.71 13.88 0.19
N GLN A 59 3.64 13.08 -0.35
CA GLN A 59 3.53 11.62 -0.30
C GLN A 59 3.71 11.10 1.13
N GLU A 60 4.62 11.66 1.93
CA GLU A 60 4.73 11.29 3.35
C GLU A 60 3.45 11.60 4.12
N ASP A 61 2.85 12.76 3.88
CA ASP A 61 1.64 13.20 4.57
C ASP A 61 0.45 12.29 4.22
N ARG A 62 0.36 11.86 2.96
CA ARG A 62 -0.64 10.87 2.50
C ARG A 62 -0.43 9.51 3.15
N ILE A 63 0.82 9.04 3.27
CA ILE A 63 1.14 7.79 3.96
C ILE A 63 0.77 7.89 5.44
N LYS A 64 1.13 8.99 6.12
CA LYS A 64 0.76 9.22 7.53
C LYS A 64 -0.75 9.25 7.74
N ALA A 65 -1.49 9.96 6.88
CA ALA A 65 -2.95 10.00 6.93
C ALA A 65 -3.58 8.61 6.75
N PHE A 66 -3.04 7.79 5.84
CA PHE A 66 -3.48 6.42 5.65
C PHE A 66 -3.20 5.54 6.89
N THR A 67 -2.00 5.65 7.47
CA THR A 67 -1.63 4.92 8.69
C THR A 67 -2.53 5.32 9.87
N MET A 68 -2.77 6.62 10.08
CA MET A 68 -3.69 7.10 11.13
C MET A 68 -5.12 6.60 10.94
N TYR A 69 -5.60 6.54 9.69
CA TYR A 69 -6.91 5.96 9.40
C TYR A 69 -6.96 4.47 9.73
N LEU A 70 -5.92 3.71 9.41
CA LEU A 70 -5.83 2.29 9.75
C LEU A 70 -5.77 2.07 11.27
N ASP A 71 -5.01 2.87 12.01
CA ASP A 71 -4.93 2.81 13.47
C ASP A 71 -6.28 3.15 14.13
N TRP A 72 -6.97 4.17 13.61
CA TRP A 72 -8.32 4.50 14.06
C TRP A 72 -9.32 3.39 13.74
N ALA A 73 -9.31 2.86 12.52
CA ALA A 73 -10.23 1.81 12.09
C ALA A 73 -10.01 0.49 12.85
N THR A 74 -8.78 0.23 13.29
CA THR A 74 -8.43 -0.96 14.08
C THR A 74 -8.69 -0.78 15.57
N SER A 75 -8.46 0.41 16.13
CA SER A 75 -8.78 0.73 17.54
C SER A 75 -10.28 0.74 17.82
N LEU A 76 -11.13 1.09 16.86
CA LEU A 76 -12.59 0.94 16.99
C LEU A 76 -13.07 -0.51 17.01
N LYS A 77 -12.27 -1.44 16.47
CA LYS A 77 -12.63 -2.86 16.38
C LYS A 77 -12.21 -3.67 17.60
N TYR A 78 -11.26 -3.15 18.39
CA TYR A 78 -10.72 -3.75 19.60
C TYR A 78 -10.52 -2.69 20.69
N PRO A 79 -11.60 -2.17 21.31
CA PRO A 79 -11.44 -1.31 22.48
C PRO A 79 -10.84 -2.15 23.61
N MET A 80 -9.75 -1.66 24.23
CA MET A 80 -9.25 -2.22 25.50
C MET A 80 -10.25 -2.01 26.62
#